data_AF-A0A955BV58-F1
#
_entry.id   AF-A0A955BV58-F1
#
_cell.length_a   1.000
_cell.length_b   1.000
_cell.length_c   1.000
_cell.angle_alpha   90.00
_cell.angle_beta   90.00
_cell.angle_gamma   90.00
#
_symmetry.space_group_name_H-M   'P 1'
#
loop_
_entity.id
_entity.type
_entity.pdbx_description
1 polymer ?
#
loop_
_entity_poly.entity_id
_entity_poly.type
_entity_poly.pdbx_seq_one_letter_code
_entity_poly.pdbx_strand_id
1 'polypeptide(L)'
;CVEDIHYLDGRNLNRDLIERLAACRWIDRTNNLVILGKSSVGKSYLAQALVNAACRRDYTARYFRLDDLANQLAVYQRHDAGRLAFLTSVHTCELLVLDDFLTTPITGDTAAELLNILAAREGRGSTVVTSQFDPEDWYRSLHDAVIAESILNRIVSTAELVQLDGPNMRRHGHQTETE
;
A
#
# COMPACT_ATOMS: atom_id res chain seq x y z
N CYS A 1 -15.25 2.44 6.35
CA CYS A 1 -15.16 1.07 5.80
C CYS A 1 -15.56 1.11 4.33
N VAL A 2 -15.63 -0.02 3.60
CA VAL A 2 -15.98 0.02 2.16
C VAL A 2 -17.39 0.57 1.91
N GLU A 3 -18.28 0.42 2.89
CA GLU A 3 -19.65 0.92 2.88
C GLU A 3 -19.73 2.45 2.89
N ASP A 4 -18.72 3.12 3.44
CA ASP A 4 -18.68 4.58 3.61
C ASP A 4 -17.91 5.28 2.48
N ILE A 5 -17.62 4.58 1.38
CA ILE A 5 -16.94 5.17 0.22
C ILE A 5 -17.90 6.09 -0.54
N HIS A 6 -17.51 7.35 -0.70
CA HIS A 6 -18.27 8.33 -1.49
C HIS A 6 -17.90 8.26 -2.98
N TYR A 7 -18.86 7.96 -3.85
CA TYR A 7 -18.69 7.84 -5.30
C TYR A 7 -18.95 9.17 -6.03
N LEU A 8 -18.23 10.22 -5.63
CA LEU A 8 -18.36 11.53 -6.27
C LEU A 8 -17.88 11.50 -7.72
N ASP A 9 -18.44 12.37 -8.56
CA ASP A 9 -18.03 12.53 -9.96
C ASP A 9 -16.54 12.83 -10.07
N GLY A 10 -15.89 12.22 -11.06
CA GLY A 10 -14.47 12.40 -11.34
C GLY A 10 -13.51 11.62 -10.42
N ARG A 11 -14.00 10.82 -9.46
CA ARG A 11 -13.11 10.03 -8.58
C ARG A 11 -12.51 8.79 -9.22
N ASN A 12 -12.97 8.42 -10.41
CA ASN A 12 -12.62 7.17 -11.09
C ASN A 12 -12.88 5.92 -10.22
N LEU A 13 -13.90 6.00 -9.35
CA LEU A 13 -14.39 4.89 -8.55
C LEU A 13 -15.80 4.54 -8.99
N ASN A 14 -16.06 3.25 -9.12
CA ASN A 14 -17.41 2.71 -9.29
C ASN A 14 -17.64 1.55 -8.30
N ARG A 15 -18.91 1.20 -8.10
CA ARG A 15 -19.31 0.18 -7.11
C ARG A 15 -18.76 -1.19 -7.48
N ASP A 16 -18.81 -1.58 -8.76
CA ASP A 16 -18.33 -2.88 -9.23
C ASP A 16 -16.83 -3.10 -8.90
N LEU A 17 -16.00 -2.07 -9.08
CA LEU A 17 -14.59 -2.10 -8.70
C LEU A 17 -14.43 -2.31 -7.20
N ILE A 18 -15.12 -1.51 -6.39
CA ILE A 18 -15.01 -1.58 -4.92
C ILE A 18 -15.51 -2.93 -4.40
N GLU A 19 -16.65 -3.42 -4.90
CA GLU A 19 -17.20 -4.72 -4.52
C GLU A 19 -16.26 -5.87 -4.89
N ARG A 20 -15.65 -5.81 -6.08
CA ARG A 20 -14.67 -6.82 -6.52
C ARG A 20 -13.41 -6.80 -5.68
N LEU A 21 -12.88 -5.63 -5.33
CA LEU A 21 -11.70 -5.51 -4.46
C LEU A 21 -12.02 -5.91 -3.02
N ALA A 22 -13.19 -5.52 -2.50
CA ALA A 22 -13.66 -5.87 -1.17
C ALA A 22 -13.97 -7.37 -1.02
N ALA A 23 -14.20 -8.09 -2.12
CA ALA A 23 -14.33 -9.54 -2.10
C ALA A 23 -13.00 -10.28 -1.83
N CYS A 24 -11.86 -9.57 -1.82
CA CYS A 24 -10.53 -10.08 -1.44
C CYS A 24 -9.99 -11.27 -2.25
N ARG A 25 -10.65 -11.71 -3.34
CA ARG A 25 -10.18 -12.81 -4.21
C ARG A 25 -8.81 -12.57 -4.85
N TRP A 26 -8.37 -11.31 -4.90
CA TRP A 26 -7.04 -10.94 -5.38
C TRP A 26 -5.95 -11.25 -4.35
N ILE A 27 -6.29 -11.29 -3.06
CA ILE A 27 -5.39 -11.71 -1.97
C ILE A 27 -5.12 -13.21 -2.06
N ASP A 28 -6.15 -14.03 -2.27
CA ASP A 28 -6.01 -15.48 -2.52
C ASP A 28 -5.07 -15.80 -3.70
N ARG A 29 -5.04 -14.91 -4.70
CA ARG A 29 -4.22 -15.05 -5.91
C ARG A 29 -2.83 -14.44 -5.74
N THR A 30 -2.53 -13.86 -4.57
CA THR A 30 -1.28 -13.13 -4.31
C THR A 30 -1.03 -11.99 -5.30
N ASN A 31 -2.10 -11.41 -5.85
CA ASN A 31 -2.02 -10.25 -6.72
C ASN A 31 -1.81 -8.99 -5.87
N ASN A 32 -1.06 -8.03 -6.40
CA ASN A 32 -0.88 -6.75 -5.73
C ASN A 32 -1.97 -5.76 -6.13
N LEU A 33 -2.01 -4.63 -5.43
CA LEU A 33 -2.86 -3.50 -5.75
C LEU A 33 -2.05 -2.23 -5.63
N VAL A 34 -2.11 -1.37 -6.63
CA VAL A 34 -1.51 -0.05 -6.57
C VAL A 34 -2.59 1.01 -6.71
N ILE A 35 -2.67 1.89 -5.72
CA ILE A 35 -3.64 2.97 -5.66
C ILE A 35 -2.89 4.28 -5.90
N LEU A 36 -3.11 4.88 -7.07
CA LEU A 36 -2.46 6.11 -7.51
C LEU A 36 -3.42 7.29 -7.43
N GLY A 37 -2.89 8.51 -7.37
CA GLY A 37 -3.70 9.72 -7.37
C GLY A 37 -3.07 10.88 -6.60
N LYS A 38 -3.60 12.09 -6.79
CA LYS A 38 -3.08 13.30 -6.14
C LYS A 38 -3.23 13.25 -4.61
N SER A 39 -2.61 14.21 -3.93
CA SER A 39 -2.82 14.34 -2.48
C SER A 39 -4.30 14.55 -2.16
N SER A 40 -4.76 13.95 -1.06
CA SER A 40 -6.11 14.14 -0.50
C SER A 40 -7.30 13.62 -1.32
N VAL A 41 -7.09 12.86 -2.40
CA VAL A 41 -8.20 12.22 -3.18
C VAL A 41 -8.74 10.93 -2.52
N GLY A 42 -8.18 10.52 -1.38
CA GLY A 42 -8.67 9.38 -0.59
C GLY A 42 -7.95 8.04 -0.81
N LYS A 43 -6.69 8.05 -1.27
CA LYS A 43 -5.89 6.82 -1.47
C LYS A 43 -5.74 5.98 -0.19
N SER A 44 -5.25 6.60 0.89
CA SER A 44 -5.06 5.93 2.18
C SER A 44 -6.39 5.43 2.75
N TYR A 45 -7.46 6.21 2.59
CA TYR A 45 -8.81 5.79 3.00
C TYR A 45 -9.24 4.53 2.27
N LEU A 46 -9.07 4.47 0.94
CA LEU A 46 -9.40 3.28 0.16
C LEU A 46 -8.58 2.06 0.61
N ALA A 47 -7.26 2.24 0.81
CA ALA A 47 -6.41 1.16 1.31
C ALA A 47 -6.88 0.65 2.69
N GLN A 48 -7.21 1.55 3.62
CA GLN A 48 -7.73 1.20 4.94
C GLN A 48 -9.11 0.53 4.88
N ALA A 49 -9.99 0.98 3.98
CA ALA A 49 -11.29 0.34 3.76
C ALA A 49 -11.11 -1.10 3.25
N LEU A 50 -10.18 -1.34 2.33
CA LEU A 50 -9.86 -2.67 1.83
C LEU A 50 -9.19 -3.55 2.90
N VAL A 51 -8.31 -3.00 3.73
CA VAL A 51 -7.76 -3.70 4.91
C VAL A 51 -8.89 -4.12 5.85
N ASN A 52 -9.84 -3.23 6.13
CA ASN A 52 -10.99 -3.57 6.96
C ASN A 52 -11.82 -4.70 6.35
N ALA A 53 -12.08 -4.67 5.03
CA ALA A 53 -12.78 -5.73 4.33
C ALA A 53 -12.03 -7.07 4.34
N ALA A 54 -10.70 -7.04 4.31
CA ALA A 54 -9.83 -8.21 4.42
C ALA A 54 -9.86 -8.79 5.85
N CYS A 55 -9.70 -7.95 6.87
CA CYS A 55 -9.78 -8.38 8.28
C CYS A 55 -11.15 -8.98 8.62
N ARG A 56 -12.24 -8.46 8.05
CA ARG A 56 -13.59 -9.05 8.20
C ARG A 56 -13.74 -10.45 7.57
N ARG A 57 -12.77 -10.86 6.76
CA ARG A 57 -12.67 -12.19 6.12
C ARG A 57 -11.50 -12.99 6.71
N ASP A 58 -11.06 -12.63 7.92
CA ASP A 58 -10.01 -13.30 8.68
C ASP A 58 -8.59 -13.26 8.07
N TYR A 59 -8.35 -12.43 7.05
CA TYR A 59 -7.01 -12.19 6.55
C TYR A 59 -6.16 -11.42 7.57
N THR A 60 -4.94 -11.90 7.78
CA THR A 60 -3.92 -11.18 8.53
C THR A 60 -3.40 -9.99 7.73
N ALA A 61 -3.56 -8.78 8.30
CA ALA A 61 -3.12 -7.55 7.65
C ALA A 61 -2.07 -6.79 8.47
N ARG A 62 -1.18 -6.10 7.75
CA ARG A 62 -0.24 -5.12 8.30
C ARG A 62 -0.32 -3.84 7.48
N TYR A 63 -0.34 -2.70 8.15
CA TYR A 63 -0.41 -1.39 7.53
C TYR A 63 0.74 -0.54 8.04
N PHE A 64 1.50 0.03 7.12
CA PHE A 64 2.54 1.00 7.45
C PHE A 64 2.50 2.14 6.46
N ARG A 65 2.71 3.36 6.94
CA ARG A 65 3.29 4.38 6.07
C ARG A 65 4.75 4.01 5.82
N LEU A 66 5.25 4.26 4.61
CA LEU A 66 6.60 3.81 4.24
C LEU A 66 7.69 4.46 5.11
N ASP A 67 7.52 5.73 5.45
CA ASP A 67 8.40 6.49 6.35
C ASP A 67 8.44 5.87 7.77
N ASP A 68 7.29 5.50 8.32
CA ASP A 68 7.20 4.83 9.61
C ASP A 68 7.86 3.45 9.60
N LEU A 69 7.66 2.68 8.54
CA LEU A 69 8.33 1.38 8.37
C LEU A 69 9.86 1.55 8.31
N ALA A 70 10.34 2.54 7.56
CA ALA A 70 11.76 2.86 7.46
C ALA A 70 12.35 3.21 8.83
N ASN A 71 11.66 4.06 9.60
CA ASN A 71 12.08 4.44 10.95
C ASN A 71 12.12 3.24 11.90
N GLN A 72 11.11 2.36 11.85
CA GLN A 72 11.09 1.14 12.66
C GLN A 72 12.27 0.22 12.32
N LEU A 73 12.55 0.01 11.03
CA LEU A 73 13.67 -0.82 10.56
C LEU A 73 15.03 -0.24 10.94
N ALA A 74 15.16 1.08 11.03
CA ALA A 74 16.39 1.76 11.42
C ALA A 74 16.69 1.65 12.93
N VAL A 75 15.66 1.56 13.78
CA VAL A 75 15.82 1.45 15.24
C VAL A 75 16.24 0.05 15.66
N TYR A 76 15.76 -0.98 14.96
CA TYR A 76 16.09 -2.37 15.29
C TYR A 76 17.52 -2.76 14.91
N GLN A 77 18.31 -3.23 15.88
CA GLN A 77 19.60 -3.84 15.60
C GLN A 77 19.44 -5.15 14.82
N ARG A 78 20.39 -5.48 13.93
CA ARG A 78 20.30 -6.66 13.05
C ARG A 78 20.15 -8.00 13.79
N HIS A 79 20.71 -8.11 14.99
CA HIS A 79 20.67 -9.33 15.81
C HIS A 79 19.60 -9.31 16.90
N ASP A 80 18.74 -8.28 16.92
CA ASP A 80 17.66 -8.18 17.91
C ASP A 80 16.56 -9.22 17.59
N ALA A 81 16.22 -10.05 18.58
CA ALA A 81 15.12 -11.00 18.47
C ALA A 81 13.78 -10.32 18.16
N GLY A 82 13.58 -9.09 18.65
CA GLY A 82 12.43 -8.25 18.33
C GLY A 82 12.37 -7.88 16.85
N ARG A 83 13.52 -7.61 16.22
CA ARG A 83 13.60 -7.37 14.77
C ARG A 83 13.14 -8.58 13.99
N LEU A 84 13.62 -9.77 14.36
CA LEU A 84 13.29 -11.01 13.68
C LEU A 84 11.79 -11.31 13.80
N ALA A 85 11.20 -11.14 14.98
CA ALA A 85 9.77 -11.33 15.19
C ALA A 85 8.94 -10.33 14.37
N PHE A 86 9.34 -9.06 14.36
CA PHE A 86 8.70 -8.02 13.56
C PHE A 86 8.72 -8.36 12.07
N LEU A 87 9.90 -8.62 11.50
CA LEU A 87 10.08 -8.97 10.10
C LEU A 87 9.30 -10.24 9.74
N THR A 88 9.35 -11.27 10.58
CA THR A 88 8.54 -12.48 10.40
C THR A 88 7.07 -12.12 10.25
N SER A 89 6.53 -11.27 11.12
CA SER A 89 5.13 -10.85 11.06
C SER A 89 4.77 -10.06 9.79
N VAL A 90 5.73 -9.31 9.23
CA VAL A 90 5.56 -8.57 7.96
C VAL A 90 5.66 -9.51 6.77
N HIS A 91 6.54 -10.51 6.81
CA HIS A 91 6.69 -11.50 5.74
C HIS A 91 5.50 -12.44 5.65
N THR A 92 4.92 -12.85 6.79
CA THR A 92 3.89 -13.89 6.83
C THR A 92 2.46 -13.37 6.79
N CYS A 93 2.23 -12.05 6.91
CA CYS A 93 0.87 -11.53 6.81
C CYS A 93 0.31 -11.66 5.38
N GLU A 94 -0.96 -11.98 5.24
CA GLU A 94 -1.58 -12.20 3.93
C GLU A 94 -1.72 -10.88 3.14
N LEU A 95 -1.92 -9.77 3.85
CA LEU A 95 -2.01 -8.44 3.27
C LEU A 95 -1.03 -7.47 3.92
N LEU A 96 -0.15 -6.86 3.12
CA LEU A 96 0.72 -5.76 3.54
C LEU A 96 0.32 -4.48 2.82
N VAL A 97 0.15 -3.39 3.55
CA VAL A 97 -0.06 -2.06 2.96
C VAL A 97 1.16 -1.18 3.22
N LEU A 98 1.68 -0.60 2.14
CA LEU A 98 2.71 0.44 2.13
C LEU A 98 2.06 1.74 1.65
N ASP A 99 1.64 2.57 2.60
CA ASP A 99 0.97 3.85 2.35
C ASP A 99 2.00 4.98 2.16
N ASP A 100 1.62 5.99 1.37
CA ASP A 100 2.47 7.14 1.01
C ASP A 100 3.83 6.74 0.41
N PHE A 101 3.81 5.70 -0.43
CA PHE A 101 4.99 5.07 -1.00
C PHE A 101 5.81 6.04 -1.84
N LEU A 102 7.09 6.17 -1.44
CA LEU A 102 8.12 7.03 -2.05
C LEU A 102 7.65 8.48 -2.27
N THR A 103 6.78 8.97 -1.40
CA THR A 103 6.45 10.40 -1.32
C THR A 103 7.64 11.22 -0.80
N THR A 104 8.50 10.58 -0.01
CA THR A 104 9.80 11.08 0.46
C THR A 104 10.91 10.10 0.07
N PRO A 105 12.14 10.58 -0.19
CA PRO A 105 13.27 9.69 -0.47
C PRO A 105 13.59 8.79 0.72
N ILE A 106 13.99 7.55 0.43
CA ILE A 106 14.49 6.59 1.42
C ILE A 106 15.99 6.35 1.23
N THR A 107 16.67 5.89 2.29
CA THR A 107 18.08 5.52 2.23
C THR A 107 18.27 4.21 1.44
N GLY A 108 19.51 3.97 0.96
CA GLY A 108 19.85 2.71 0.28
C GLY A 108 19.63 1.47 1.16
N ASP A 109 19.95 1.57 2.46
CA ASP A 109 19.71 0.49 3.42
C ASP A 109 18.21 0.19 3.55
N THR A 110 17.38 1.22 3.67
CA THR A 110 15.91 1.05 3.71
C THR A 110 15.38 0.44 2.41
N ALA A 111 15.90 0.86 1.26
CA ALA A 111 15.52 0.27 -0.03
C ALA A 111 15.89 -1.22 -0.12
N ALA A 112 17.07 -1.61 0.38
CA ALA A 112 17.49 -3.02 0.42
C ALA A 112 16.60 -3.85 1.36
N GLU A 113 16.24 -3.32 2.53
CA GLU A 113 15.31 -3.99 3.45
C GLU A 113 13.90 -4.11 2.85
N LEU A 114 13.41 -3.06 2.18
CA LEU A 114 12.14 -3.11 1.47
C LEU A 114 12.15 -4.18 0.36
N LEU A 115 13.24 -4.29 -0.40
CA LEU A 115 13.42 -5.35 -1.39
C LEU A 115 13.34 -6.74 -0.75
N ASN A 116 14.02 -6.96 0.37
CA ASN A 116 13.96 -8.23 1.10
C ASN A 116 12.54 -8.57 1.57
N ILE A 117 11.80 -7.57 2.08
CA ILE A 117 10.40 -7.73 2.47
C ILE A 117 9.54 -8.15 1.28
N LEU A 118 9.65 -7.45 0.15
CA LEU A 118 8.87 -7.76 -1.06
C LEU A 118 9.25 -9.13 -1.63
N ALA A 119 10.53 -9.49 -1.64
CA ALA A 119 11.01 -10.78 -2.12
C ALA A 119 10.52 -11.95 -1.24
N ALA A 120 10.48 -11.78 0.08
CA ALA A 120 9.94 -12.81 0.99
C ALA A 120 8.44 -13.06 0.77
N ARG A 121 7.69 -12.04 0.32
CA ARG A 121 6.24 -12.07 0.12
C ARG A 121 5.81 -12.51 -1.29
N GLU A 122 6.73 -12.51 -2.25
CA GLU A 122 6.47 -12.87 -3.64
C GLU A 122 5.80 -14.26 -3.74
N GLY A 123 4.59 -14.30 -4.31
CA GLY A 123 3.78 -15.51 -4.43
C GLY A 123 3.24 -16.10 -3.12
N ARG A 124 3.36 -15.38 -1.99
CA ARG A 124 2.90 -15.82 -0.66
C ARG A 124 1.88 -14.89 -0.01
N GLY A 125 1.93 -13.60 -0.32
CA GLY A 125 1.01 -12.62 0.21
C GLY A 125 0.92 -11.39 -0.68
N SER A 126 -0.21 -10.70 -0.61
CA SER A 126 -0.48 -9.53 -1.44
C SER A 126 0.06 -8.25 -0.81
N THR A 127 0.48 -7.31 -1.66
CA THR A 127 0.95 -5.99 -1.25
C THR A 127 0.08 -4.90 -1.88
N VAL A 128 -0.41 -3.98 -1.06
CA VAL A 128 -1.06 -2.74 -1.50
C VAL A 128 -0.06 -1.61 -1.38
N VAL A 129 0.09 -0.84 -2.43
CA VAL A 129 0.87 0.40 -2.44
C VAL A 129 -0.06 1.57 -2.69
N THR A 130 0.04 2.64 -1.90
CA THR A 130 -0.55 3.92 -2.26
C THR A 130 0.55 4.90 -2.64
N SER A 131 0.38 5.66 -3.71
CA SER A 131 1.34 6.71 -4.07
C SER A 131 0.70 7.84 -4.84
N GLN A 132 1.36 9.00 -4.82
CA GLN A 132 1.05 10.11 -5.71
C GLN A 132 1.90 10.13 -6.98
N PHE A 133 2.92 9.28 -7.03
CA PHE A 133 3.87 9.16 -8.12
C PHE A 133 3.62 7.86 -8.86
N ASP A 134 3.85 7.86 -10.17
CA ASP A 134 3.75 6.66 -10.98
C ASP A 134 4.99 5.76 -10.78
N PRO A 135 4.93 4.46 -11.13
CA PRO A 135 6.07 3.56 -10.97
C PRO A 135 7.37 4.03 -11.62
N GLU A 136 7.31 4.77 -12.73
CA GLU A 136 8.50 5.34 -13.36
C GLU A 136 9.21 6.36 -12.45
N ASP A 137 8.45 7.17 -11.71
CA ASP A 137 9.01 8.15 -10.78
C ASP A 137 9.57 7.48 -9.52
N TRP A 138 8.97 6.36 -9.08
CA TRP A 138 9.55 5.54 -8.00
C TRP A 138 10.93 5.02 -8.41
N TYR A 139 11.07 4.53 -9.63
CA TYR A 139 12.35 4.06 -10.16
C TYR A 139 13.41 5.17 -10.11
N ARG A 140 13.06 6.39 -10.53
CA ARG A 140 13.96 7.56 -10.49
C ARG A 140 14.28 8.04 -9.07
N SER A 141 13.39 7.80 -8.11
CA SER A 141 13.58 8.21 -6.71
C SER A 141 14.54 7.34 -5.93
N LEU A 142 14.81 6.11 -6.42
CA LEU A 142 15.70 5.15 -5.79
C LEU A 142 17.11 5.27 -6.39
N HIS A 143 18.13 5.26 -5.52
CA HIS A 143 19.51 5.55 -5.91
C HIS A 143 20.17 4.41 -6.70
N ASP A 144 19.82 3.16 -6.40
CA ASP A 144 20.38 1.97 -7.05
C ASP A 144 19.38 1.41 -8.06
N ALA A 145 19.76 1.41 -9.34
CA ALA A 145 18.89 1.00 -10.44
C ALA A 145 18.46 -0.47 -10.35
N VAL A 146 19.33 -1.37 -9.87
CA VAL A 146 19.04 -2.80 -9.75
C VAL A 146 18.04 -3.04 -8.63
N ILE A 147 18.20 -2.37 -7.49
CA ILE A 147 17.24 -2.41 -6.39
C ILE A 147 15.91 -1.81 -6.84
N ALA A 148 15.94 -0.66 -7.53
CA ALA A 148 14.76 0.02 -8.02
C ALA A 148 13.93 -0.87 -8.94
N GLU A 149 14.56 -1.45 -9.96
CA GLU A 149 13.92 -2.39 -10.89
C GLU A 149 13.35 -3.61 -10.14
N SER A 150 14.10 -4.16 -9.20
CA SER A 150 13.70 -5.34 -8.43
C SER A 150 12.49 -5.09 -7.52
N ILE A 151 12.40 -3.89 -6.93
CA ILE A 151 11.24 -3.44 -6.14
C ILE A 151 10.04 -3.23 -7.06
N LEU A 152 10.22 -2.51 -8.17
CA LEU A 152 9.15 -2.21 -9.12
C LEU A 152 8.52 -3.48 -9.68
N ASN A 153 9.35 -4.42 -10.16
CA ASN A 153 8.89 -5.68 -10.74
C ASN A 153 8.06 -6.49 -9.74
N ARG A 154 8.45 -6.51 -8.47
CA ARG A 154 7.70 -7.25 -7.43
C ARG A 154 6.38 -6.61 -7.05
N ILE A 155 6.29 -5.29 -7.10
CA ILE A 155 5.04 -4.57 -6.82
C ILE A 155 4.12 -4.64 -8.03
N VAL A 156 4.60 -4.29 -9.21
CA VAL A 156 3.77 -3.98 -10.39
C VAL A 156 3.40 -5.22 -11.21
N SER A 157 4.22 -6.28 -11.22
CA SER A 157 4.01 -7.44 -12.13
C SER A 157 2.63 -8.10 -12.03
N THR A 158 2.07 -8.21 -10.82
CA THR A 158 0.74 -8.79 -10.58
C THR A 158 -0.29 -7.73 -10.16
N ALA A 159 0.09 -6.45 -10.19
CA ALA A 159 -0.74 -5.39 -9.65
C ALA A 159 -1.92 -5.04 -10.54
N GLU A 160 -3.08 -4.93 -9.92
CA GLU A 160 -4.13 -4.08 -10.48
C GLU A 160 -3.83 -2.61 -10.16
N LEU A 161 -3.84 -1.74 -11.17
CA LEU A 161 -3.66 -0.30 -10.99
C LEU A 161 -5.03 0.39 -10.85
N VAL A 162 -5.25 1.06 -9.73
CA VAL A 162 -6.42 1.89 -9.47
C VAL A 162 -5.99 3.35 -9.44
N GLN A 163 -6.39 4.10 -10.47
CA GLN A 163 -6.16 5.54 -10.55
C GLN A 163 -7.33 6.28 -9.89
N LEU A 164 -7.05 6.96 -8.76
CA LEU A 164 -7.99 7.86 -8.09
C LEU A 164 -7.76 9.29 -8.54
N ASP A 165 -8.85 9.99 -8.81
CA ASP A 165 -8.83 11.44 -9.03
C ASP A 165 -9.98 12.11 -8.24
N GLY A 166 -10.33 13.33 -8.59
CA GLY A 166 -11.48 14.04 -8.07
C GLY A 166 -11.15 15.01 -6.93
N PRO A 167 -12.16 15.43 -6.16
CA PRO A 167 -12.03 16.52 -5.21
C PRO A 167 -11.19 16.12 -3.98
N ASN A 168 -10.79 17.14 -3.21
CA ASN A 168 -10.12 16.94 -1.93
C ASN A 168 -11.12 16.38 -0.91
N MET A 169 -10.98 15.09 -0.59
CA MET A 169 -11.87 14.36 0.31
C MET A 169 -11.77 14.79 1.77
N ARG A 170 -10.64 15.40 2.19
CA ARG A 170 -10.49 15.92 3.56
C ARG A 170 -11.40 17.11 3.82
N ARG A 171 -11.69 17.92 2.79
CA ARG A 171 -12.62 19.06 2.91
C ARG A 171 -14.08 18.61 2.83
N HIS A 172 -14.34 17.53 2.10
CA HIS A 172 -15.70 17.05 1.87
C HIS A 172 -16.32 16.40 3.11
N GLY A 173 -15.52 15.69 3.92
CA GLY A 173 -16.01 15.10 5.18
C GLY A 173 -16.43 16.13 6.23
N HIS A 174 -15.87 17.35 6.21
CA HIS A 174 -16.25 18.41 7.16
C HIS A 174 -17.54 19.15 6.76
N GLN A 175 -17.94 19.13 5.49
CA GLN A 175 -19.14 19.85 5.04
C GLN A 175 -20.43 19.06 5.27
N THR A 176 -20.34 17.73 5.38
CA THR A 176 -21.51 16.85 5.56
C THR A 176 -22.03 16.76 7.01
N GLU A 177 -21.26 17.27 7.99
CA GLU A 177 -21.68 17.31 9.41
C GLU A 177 -22.32 18.66 9.81
N THR A 178 -22.42 19.63 8.89
CA THR A 178 -22.94 20.98 9.18
C THR A 178 -24.32 21.27 8.56
N GLU A 179 -25.01 20.25 8.03
CA GLU A 179 -26.39 20.32 7.54
C GLU A 179 -27.27 19.32 8.29
#